data_AF-A0A4R9BMT9-F1
#
_entry.id   AF-A0A4R9BMT9-F1
#
_cell.length_a   1.000
_cell.length_b   1.000
_cell.length_c   1.000
_cell.angle_alpha   90.00
_cell.angle_beta   90.00
_cell.angle_gamma   90.00
#
_symmetry.space_group_name_H-M   'P 1'
#
loop_
_entity.id
_entity.type
_entity.pdbx_description
1 polymer ?
#
loop_
_entity_poly.entity_id
_entity_poly.type
_entity_poly.pdbx_seq_one_letter_code
_entity_poly.pdbx_strand_id
1 'polypeptide(L)'
;MTAAKPTTGRTGQVIVASTRAAAGVYTDRTGPVIDAWLRAHGWLVLDRAVVADGEPVGDALAAAVEAGLDLVITTGGTGVSPTDQTPEQTLPLLERQLPGIMEELRRRGTAATPLAVLSRGYAGIAGGRTVVINLPGSTGGVQDGLAVLGEILDHLIDQVRGADHTTAPTGTGHPPKAHTGSAEPKDPRHGH
;
A
#
# COMPACT_ATOMS: atom_id res chain seq x y z
N MET A 1 16.57 -2.71 19.67
CA MET A 1 15.10 -2.69 19.53
C MET A 1 14.66 -1.24 19.53
N THR A 2 14.54 -0.64 18.35
CA THR A 2 14.18 0.78 18.19
C THR A 2 12.71 0.95 18.53
N ALA A 3 12.40 1.82 19.49
CA ALA A 3 11.03 2.12 19.90
C ALA A 3 10.26 2.79 18.75
N ALA A 4 9.12 2.21 18.37
CA ALA A 4 8.20 2.82 17.42
C ALA A 4 7.70 4.16 17.98
N LYS A 5 7.82 5.22 17.17
CA LYS A 5 7.32 6.56 17.50
C LYS A 5 5.79 6.50 17.59
N PRO A 6 5.12 7.12 18.59
CA PRO A 6 3.67 7.09 18.66
C PRO A 6 3.06 7.77 17.42
N THR A 7 2.28 7.03 16.64
CA THR A 7 1.57 7.47 15.42
C THR A 7 0.27 8.18 15.77
N THR A 8 0.30 9.10 16.73
CA THR A 8 -0.86 9.91 17.08
C THR A 8 -1.27 10.77 15.89
N GLY A 9 -2.32 10.34 15.17
CA GLY A 9 -2.95 11.08 14.08
C GLY A 9 -3.10 10.37 12.74
N ARG A 10 -2.79 9.06 12.59
CA ARG A 10 -3.12 8.30 11.37
C ARG A 10 -4.51 7.68 11.45
N THR A 11 -5.32 7.91 10.43
CA THR A 11 -6.72 7.47 10.34
C THR A 11 -6.86 6.32 9.36
N GLY A 12 -7.56 5.26 9.76
CA GLY A 12 -7.79 4.07 8.95
C GLY A 12 -9.26 3.64 8.98
N GLN A 13 -9.75 3.09 7.89
CA GLN A 13 -11.05 2.42 7.86
C GLN A 13 -10.96 1.06 7.17
N VAL A 14 -11.76 0.11 7.67
CA VAL A 14 -11.94 -1.21 7.07
C VAL A 14 -13.30 -1.28 6.40
N ILE A 15 -13.32 -1.75 5.16
CA ILE A 15 -14.54 -1.99 4.37
C ILE A 15 -14.61 -3.49 4.05
N VAL A 16 -15.62 -4.17 4.56
CA VAL A 16 -15.88 -5.59 4.28
C VAL A 16 -16.84 -5.66 3.10
N ALA A 17 -16.35 -6.18 1.97
CA ALA A 17 -17.16 -6.48 0.80
C ALA A 17 -17.67 -7.92 0.93
N SER A 18 -18.93 -8.06 1.35
CA SER A 18 -19.61 -9.34 1.42
C SER A 18 -21.12 -9.17 1.45
N THR A 19 -21.77 -9.57 0.35
CA THR A 19 -23.22 -9.61 0.23
C THR A 19 -23.88 -10.41 1.38
N ARG A 20 -23.26 -11.52 1.78
CA ARG A 20 -23.80 -12.39 2.84
C ARG A 20 -23.61 -11.79 4.24
N ALA A 21 -22.48 -11.14 4.51
CA ALA A 21 -22.26 -10.49 5.81
C ALA A 21 -23.15 -9.25 5.95
N ALA A 22 -23.31 -8.46 4.89
CA ALA A 22 -24.21 -7.31 4.85
C ALA A 22 -25.68 -7.71 5.06
N ALA A 23 -26.09 -8.88 4.55
CA ALA A 23 -27.42 -9.46 4.78
C ALA A 23 -27.60 -10.14 6.15
N GLY A 24 -26.58 -10.13 7.03
CA GLY A 24 -26.63 -10.76 8.35
C GLY A 24 -26.63 -12.30 8.33
N VAL A 25 -26.33 -12.92 7.19
CA VAL A 25 -26.34 -14.38 7.02
C VAL A 25 -25.18 -15.04 7.78
N TYR A 26 -24.04 -14.37 7.87
CA TYR A 26 -22.95 -14.78 8.74
C TYR A 26 -22.16 -13.59 9.26
N THR A 27 -21.47 -13.79 10.39
CA THR A 27 -20.60 -12.79 10.99
C THR A 27 -19.25 -12.74 10.28
N ASP A 28 -18.87 -11.56 9.79
CA ASP A 28 -17.56 -11.34 9.22
C ASP A 28 -16.43 -11.64 10.23
N ARG A 29 -15.35 -12.26 9.74
CA ARG A 29 -14.17 -12.62 10.53
C ARG A 29 -12.89 -11.93 10.06
N THR A 30 -12.89 -11.29 8.89
CA THR A 30 -11.69 -10.64 8.36
C THR A 30 -11.57 -9.21 8.87
N GLY A 31 -12.67 -8.46 8.89
CA GLY A 31 -12.73 -7.09 9.39
C GLY A 31 -12.21 -6.94 10.82
N PRO A 32 -12.63 -7.77 11.80
CA PRO A 32 -12.11 -7.69 13.16
C PRO A 32 -10.59 -7.92 13.26
N VAL A 33 -10.03 -8.76 12.39
CA VAL A 33 -8.57 -9.02 12.34
C VAL A 33 -7.83 -7.78 11.86
N ILE A 34 -8.34 -7.11 10.82
CA ILE A 34 -7.73 -5.90 10.27
C ILE A 34 -7.83 -4.74 11.27
N ASP A 35 -8.99 -4.55 11.90
CA ASP A 35 -9.19 -3.53 12.94
C ASP A 35 -8.20 -3.70 14.09
N ALA A 36 -8.07 -4.93 14.61
CA ALA A 36 -7.17 -5.25 15.71
C ALA A 36 -5.71 -4.98 15.32
N TRP A 37 -5.32 -5.36 14.11
CA TRP A 37 -3.97 -5.12 13.61
C TRP A 37 -3.68 -3.62 13.49
N LEU A 38 -4.58 -2.84 12.88
CA LEU A 38 -4.40 -1.39 12.76
C LEU A 38 -4.30 -0.70 14.13
N ARG A 39 -5.18 -1.05 15.08
CA ARG A 39 -5.12 -0.51 16.46
C ARG A 39 -3.81 -0.87 17.15
N ALA A 40 -3.30 -2.09 16.96
CA ALA A 40 -2.00 -2.51 17.51
C ALA A 40 -0.82 -1.72 16.91
N HIS A 41 -0.98 -1.16 15.71
CA HIS A 41 0.02 -0.30 15.04
C HIS A 41 -0.25 1.21 15.28
N GLY A 42 -1.09 1.55 16.27
CA GLY A 42 -1.32 2.94 16.70
C GLY A 42 -2.27 3.75 15.82
N TRP A 43 -3.03 3.10 14.93
CA TRP A 43 -3.99 3.78 14.06
C TRP A 43 -5.28 4.14 14.80
N LEU A 44 -5.84 5.31 14.47
CA LEU A 44 -7.22 5.66 14.78
C LEU A 44 -8.13 4.97 13.75
N VAL A 45 -8.70 3.84 14.15
CA VAL A 45 -9.58 3.04 13.29
C VAL A 45 -11.02 3.53 13.45
N LEU A 46 -11.59 4.07 12.36
CA LEU A 46 -12.98 4.45 12.25
C LEU A 46 -13.91 3.22 12.19
N ASP A 47 -15.21 3.46 12.31
CA ASP A 47 -16.19 2.39 12.26
C ASP A 47 -16.09 1.63 10.94
N ARG A 48 -15.98 0.30 11.07
CA ARG A 48 -15.95 -0.63 9.94
C ARG A 48 -17.25 -0.56 9.18
N ALA A 49 -17.15 -0.42 7.86
CA ALA A 49 -18.28 -0.60 6.95
C ALA A 49 -18.38 -2.08 6.54
N VAL A 50 -19.58 -2.64 6.60
CA VAL A 50 -19.90 -3.96 6.02
C VAL A 50 -20.94 -3.74 4.95
N VAL A 51 -20.57 -3.98 3.70
CA VAL A 51 -21.39 -3.64 2.54
C VAL A 51 -21.51 -4.84 1.60
N ALA A 52 -22.57 -4.84 0.79
CA ALA A 52 -22.72 -5.83 -0.27
C ALA A 52 -21.64 -5.64 -1.34
N ASP A 53 -21.35 -6.71 -2.09
CA ASP A 53 -20.41 -6.62 -3.20
C ASP A 53 -20.97 -5.74 -4.33
N GLY A 54 -20.09 -5.12 -5.13
CA GLY A 54 -20.49 -4.21 -6.21
C GLY A 54 -20.45 -2.75 -5.76
N GLU A 55 -21.32 -1.93 -6.35
CA GLU A 55 -21.35 -0.47 -6.17
C GLU A 55 -21.28 0.03 -4.70
N PRO A 56 -21.88 -0.64 -3.70
CA PRO A 56 -21.78 -0.19 -2.31
C PRO A 56 -20.33 -0.15 -1.77
N VAL A 57 -19.42 -0.93 -2.34
CA VAL A 57 -17.99 -0.87 -2.04
C VAL A 57 -17.38 0.42 -2.57
N GLY A 58 -17.78 0.83 -3.79
CA GLY A 58 -17.32 2.06 -4.42
C GLY A 58 -17.77 3.29 -3.65
N ASP A 59 -19.03 3.32 -3.22
CA ASP A 59 -19.58 4.41 -2.40
C ASP A 59 -18.84 4.54 -1.06
N ALA A 60 -18.59 3.42 -0.39
CA ALA A 60 -17.86 3.42 0.88
C ALA A 60 -16.40 3.87 0.70
N LEU A 61 -15.74 3.44 -0.39
CA LEU A 61 -14.39 3.89 -0.73
C LEU A 61 -14.37 5.39 -1.04
N ALA A 62 -15.30 5.88 -1.86
CA ALA A 62 -15.39 7.29 -2.22
C ALA A 62 -15.62 8.18 -0.99
N ALA A 63 -16.53 7.78 -0.10
CA ALA A 63 -16.79 8.50 1.14
C ALA A 63 -15.55 8.56 2.05
N ALA A 64 -14.80 7.46 2.15
CA ALA A 64 -13.55 7.43 2.91
C ALA A 64 -12.45 8.30 2.29
N VAL A 65 -12.37 8.33 0.95
CA VAL A 65 -11.44 9.19 0.22
C VAL A 65 -11.81 10.67 0.40
N GLU A 66 -13.10 11.02 0.31
CA GLU A 66 -13.61 12.38 0.50
C GLU A 66 -13.41 12.87 1.95
N ALA A 67 -13.61 12.00 2.93
CA ALA A 67 -13.28 12.26 4.34
C ALA A 67 -11.76 12.45 4.56
N GLY A 68 -10.94 12.18 3.55
CA GLY A 68 -9.51 12.35 3.58
C GLY A 68 -8.87 11.43 4.61
N LEU A 69 -9.23 10.15 4.66
CA LEU A 69 -8.54 9.19 5.53
C LEU A 69 -7.11 8.92 5.02
N ASP A 70 -6.22 8.42 5.89
CA ASP A 70 -4.87 8.06 5.45
C ASP A 70 -4.84 6.68 4.78
N LEU A 71 -5.67 5.75 5.27
CA LEU A 71 -5.70 4.37 4.80
C LEU A 71 -7.14 3.83 4.75
N VAL A 72 -7.45 3.13 3.66
CA VAL A 72 -8.65 2.33 3.53
C VAL A 72 -8.24 0.92 3.10
N ILE A 73 -8.61 -0.06 3.92
CA ILE A 73 -8.40 -1.48 3.58
C ILE A 73 -9.76 -2.08 3.27
N THR A 74 -9.91 -2.65 2.07
CA THR A 74 -11.05 -3.52 1.79
C THR A 74 -10.70 -4.98 2.04
N THR A 75 -11.69 -5.81 2.37
CA THR A 75 -11.54 -7.28 2.41
C THR A 75 -12.74 -7.96 1.78
N GLY A 76 -12.47 -8.92 0.89
CA GLY A 76 -13.50 -9.62 0.13
C GLY A 76 -13.67 -9.08 -1.29
N GLY A 77 -14.47 -9.77 -2.09
CA GLY A 77 -14.83 -9.34 -3.45
C GLY A 77 -13.68 -9.25 -4.47
N THR A 78 -12.51 -9.84 -4.20
CA THR A 78 -11.31 -9.75 -5.08
C THR A 78 -11.05 -11.00 -5.93
N GLY A 79 -11.90 -12.03 -5.84
CA GLY A 79 -11.75 -13.27 -6.60
C GLY A 79 -12.29 -13.16 -8.03
N VAL A 80 -12.73 -14.30 -8.56
CA VAL A 80 -13.29 -14.45 -9.91
C VAL A 80 -14.78 -14.83 -9.89
N SER A 81 -15.44 -14.77 -8.73
CA SER A 81 -16.89 -14.93 -8.66
C SER A 81 -17.56 -13.85 -9.51
N PRO A 82 -18.72 -14.11 -10.15
CA PRO A 82 -19.47 -13.08 -10.86
C PRO A 82 -19.82 -11.84 -10.01
N THR A 83 -19.86 -12.01 -8.69
CA THR A 83 -20.14 -10.94 -7.72
C THR A 83 -18.88 -10.25 -7.19
N ASP A 84 -17.69 -10.78 -7.46
CA ASP A 84 -16.43 -10.20 -6.95
C ASP A 84 -16.09 -8.95 -7.75
N GLN A 85 -16.54 -7.79 -7.27
CA GLN A 85 -16.43 -6.50 -7.97
C GLN A 85 -15.63 -5.44 -7.20
N THR A 86 -14.99 -5.80 -6.09
CA THR A 86 -14.18 -4.84 -5.31
C THR A 86 -13.06 -4.19 -6.14
N PRO A 87 -12.31 -4.93 -7.00
CA PRO A 87 -11.33 -4.33 -7.88
C PRO A 87 -11.93 -3.30 -8.85
N GLU A 88 -13.09 -3.61 -9.44
CA GLU A 88 -13.81 -2.73 -10.36
C GLU A 88 -14.31 -1.46 -9.67
N GLN A 89 -14.68 -1.53 -8.39
CA GLN A 89 -15.04 -0.35 -7.60
C GLN A 89 -13.81 0.46 -7.15
N THR A 90 -12.67 -0.21 -6.97
CA THR A 90 -11.46 0.43 -6.45
C THR A 90 -10.70 1.18 -7.55
N LEU A 91 -10.48 0.53 -8.69
CA LEU A 91 -9.59 1.04 -9.73
C LEU A 91 -9.94 2.45 -10.24
N PRO A 92 -11.22 2.81 -10.48
CA PRO A 92 -11.59 4.15 -10.94
C PRO A 92 -11.23 5.28 -9.97
N LEU A 93 -11.05 4.97 -8.68
CA LEU A 93 -10.70 5.95 -7.65
C LEU A 93 -9.19 6.17 -7.53
N LEU A 94 -8.35 5.29 -8.09
CA LEU A 94 -6.91 5.35 -7.94
C LEU A 94 -6.28 6.30 -8.97
N GLU A 95 -5.64 7.36 -8.47
CA GLU A 95 -4.82 8.28 -9.27
C GLU A 95 -3.44 7.67 -9.57
N ARG A 96 -2.92 6.88 -8.62
CA ARG A 96 -1.61 6.21 -8.73
C ARG A 96 -1.71 4.80 -8.18
N GLN A 97 -1.47 3.81 -9.04
CA GLN A 97 -1.43 2.40 -8.63
C GLN A 97 -0.07 2.03 -8.05
N LEU A 98 -0.08 1.08 -7.11
CA LEU A 98 1.09 0.50 -6.45
C LEU A 98 1.11 -1.02 -6.69
N PRO A 99 1.31 -1.48 -7.94
CA PRO A 99 1.17 -2.90 -8.29
C PRO A 99 2.10 -3.82 -7.51
N GLY A 100 3.30 -3.35 -7.12
CA GLY A 100 4.26 -4.12 -6.35
C GLY A 100 3.74 -4.63 -5.00
N ILE A 101 2.82 -3.90 -4.35
CA ILE A 101 2.16 -4.36 -3.11
C ILE A 101 1.31 -5.60 -3.39
N MET A 102 0.56 -5.58 -4.50
CA MET A 102 -0.32 -6.69 -4.87
C MET A 102 0.46 -7.88 -5.43
N GLU A 103 1.60 -7.64 -6.09
CA GLU A 103 2.54 -8.68 -6.50
C GLU A 103 3.13 -9.41 -5.29
N GLU A 104 3.60 -8.66 -4.29
CA GLU A 104 4.12 -9.20 -3.03
C GLU A 104 3.06 -10.02 -2.27
N LEU A 105 1.84 -9.47 -2.14
CA LEU A 105 0.72 -10.14 -1.48
C LEU A 105 0.39 -11.47 -2.18
N ARG A 106 0.30 -11.48 -3.51
CA ARG A 106 0.10 -12.71 -4.28
C ARG A 106 1.26 -13.67 -4.08
N ARG A 107 2.52 -13.21 -4.10
CA ARG A 107 3.69 -14.08 -3.88
C ARG A 107 3.65 -14.77 -2.52
N ARG A 108 3.40 -14.02 -1.43
CA ARG A 108 3.28 -14.60 -0.09
C ARG A 108 2.09 -15.55 0.00
N GLY A 109 0.93 -15.13 -0.50
CA GLY A 109 -0.26 -15.98 -0.52
C GLY A 109 -0.04 -17.28 -1.30
N THR A 110 0.72 -17.26 -2.40
CA THR A 110 1.03 -18.49 -3.16
C THR A 110 1.89 -19.49 -2.41
N ALA A 111 2.63 -19.07 -1.38
CA ALA A 111 3.33 -19.99 -0.50
C ALA A 111 2.38 -20.79 0.40
N ALA A 112 1.19 -20.23 0.72
CA ALA A 112 0.15 -20.91 1.50
C ALA A 112 -0.87 -21.64 0.61
N THR A 113 -1.26 -21.05 -0.52
CA THR A 113 -2.22 -21.64 -1.46
C THR A 113 -1.99 -21.17 -2.89
N PRO A 114 -1.96 -22.08 -3.89
CA PRO A 114 -1.79 -21.69 -5.30
C PRO A 114 -2.92 -20.78 -5.79
N LEU A 115 -4.09 -20.81 -5.14
CA LEU A 115 -5.26 -20.00 -5.51
C LEU A 115 -5.04 -18.50 -5.26
N ALA A 116 -4.06 -18.10 -4.45
CA ALA A 116 -3.78 -16.69 -4.17
C ALA A 116 -3.48 -15.88 -5.43
N VAL A 117 -2.96 -16.52 -6.49
CA VAL A 117 -2.69 -15.87 -7.78
C VAL A 117 -3.95 -15.30 -8.45
N LEU A 118 -5.13 -15.83 -8.10
CA LEU A 118 -6.41 -15.41 -8.69
C LEU A 118 -6.95 -14.08 -8.11
N SER A 119 -6.32 -13.55 -7.05
CA SER A 119 -6.75 -12.27 -6.47
C SER A 119 -6.48 -11.12 -7.44
N ARG A 120 -7.55 -10.38 -7.76
CA ARG A 120 -7.56 -9.25 -8.70
C ARG A 120 -7.49 -7.88 -8.01
N GLY A 121 -7.28 -7.86 -6.69
CA GLY A 121 -7.26 -6.63 -5.92
C GLY A 121 -6.18 -5.63 -6.35
N TYR A 122 -6.41 -4.36 -6.04
CA TYR A 122 -5.50 -3.25 -6.27
C TYR A 122 -4.96 -2.66 -4.97
N ALA A 123 -3.82 -1.97 -5.09
CA ALA A 123 -3.31 -1.05 -4.10
C ALA A 123 -2.95 0.27 -4.81
N GLY A 124 -3.17 1.41 -4.17
CA GLY A 124 -2.87 2.71 -4.78
C GLY A 124 -3.21 3.90 -3.90
N ILE A 125 -3.11 5.08 -4.50
CA ILE A 125 -3.42 6.37 -3.88
C ILE A 125 -4.64 6.98 -4.59
N ALA A 126 -5.60 7.45 -3.79
CA ALA A 126 -6.82 8.13 -4.20
C ALA A 126 -6.95 9.48 -3.48
N GLY A 127 -7.61 10.46 -4.11
CA GLY A 127 -7.83 11.79 -3.53
C GLY A 127 -6.55 12.51 -3.12
N GLY A 128 -5.44 12.28 -3.83
CA GLY A 128 -4.12 12.83 -3.56
C GLY A 128 -3.39 12.28 -2.33
N ARG A 129 -4.09 11.72 -1.33
CA ARG A 129 -3.52 11.34 -0.01
C ARG A 129 -3.94 10.00 0.57
N THR A 130 -5.02 9.41 0.11
CA THR A 130 -5.62 8.23 0.75
C THR A 130 -5.02 6.97 0.13
N VAL A 131 -4.37 6.13 0.95
CA VAL A 131 -3.89 4.83 0.50
C VAL A 131 -5.05 3.84 0.53
N VAL A 132 -5.33 3.19 -0.60
CA VAL A 132 -6.38 2.16 -0.70
C VAL A 132 -5.74 0.82 -1.03
N ILE A 133 -6.10 -0.24 -0.29
CA ILE A 133 -5.55 -1.59 -0.49
C ILE A 133 -6.67 -2.63 -0.40
N ASN A 134 -6.78 -3.50 -1.41
CA ASN A 134 -7.71 -4.61 -1.39
C ASN A 134 -7.04 -5.88 -0.86
N LEU A 135 -7.53 -6.40 0.27
CA LEU A 135 -7.13 -7.69 0.81
C LEU A 135 -8.13 -8.80 0.40
N PRO A 136 -7.69 -10.07 0.35
CA PRO A 136 -8.58 -11.20 0.12
C PRO A 136 -9.69 -11.32 1.19
N GLY A 137 -10.76 -12.06 0.87
CA GLY A 137 -11.85 -12.36 1.80
C GLY A 137 -11.61 -13.55 2.75
N SER A 138 -10.42 -14.16 2.71
CA SER A 138 -10.03 -15.24 3.62
C SER A 138 -9.17 -14.70 4.77
N THR A 139 -9.31 -15.28 5.96
CA THR A 139 -8.49 -14.85 7.13
C THR A 139 -7.01 -15.07 6.90
N GLY A 140 -6.62 -16.16 6.20
CA GLY A 140 -5.22 -16.40 5.81
C GLY A 140 -4.70 -15.34 4.84
N GLY A 141 -5.47 -15.02 3.79
CA GLY A 141 -5.06 -13.98 2.82
C GLY A 141 -4.99 -12.58 3.44
N VAL A 142 -5.84 -12.29 4.42
CA VAL A 142 -5.73 -11.07 5.24
C VAL A 142 -4.44 -11.07 6.06
N GLN A 143 -4.11 -12.17 6.75
CA GLN A 143 -2.87 -12.26 7.53
C GLN A 143 -1.62 -12.10 6.64
N ASP A 144 -1.61 -12.73 5.45
CA ASP A 144 -0.54 -12.57 4.47
C ASP A 144 -0.40 -11.11 4.04
N GLY A 145 -1.52 -10.45 3.72
CA GLY A 145 -1.55 -9.04 3.36
C GLY A 145 -1.06 -8.13 4.49
N LEU A 146 -1.54 -8.32 5.72
CA LEU A 146 -1.12 -7.55 6.89
C LEU A 146 0.37 -7.74 7.20
N ALA A 147 0.93 -8.92 6.94
CA ALA A 147 2.37 -9.15 7.05
C ALA A 147 3.17 -8.31 6.04
N VAL A 148 2.70 -8.19 4.79
CA VAL A 148 3.30 -7.27 3.80
C VAL A 148 3.19 -5.82 4.28
N LEU A 149 2.00 -5.41 4.71
CA LEU A 149 1.76 -4.03 5.14
C LEU A 149 2.60 -3.65 6.36
N GLY A 150 2.83 -4.58 7.30
CA GLY A 150 3.67 -4.33 8.47
C GLY A 150 5.11 -3.93 8.13
N GLU A 151 5.61 -4.27 6.94
CA GLU A 151 6.96 -3.93 6.51
C GLU A 151 7.05 -2.55 5.84
N ILE A 152 5.95 -2.06 5.24
CA ILE A 152 6.00 -0.92 4.32
C ILE A 152 5.05 0.23 4.67
N LEU A 153 3.98 -0.04 5.43
CA LEU A 153 2.84 0.88 5.53
C LEU A 153 3.20 2.21 6.18
N ASP A 154 4.03 2.19 7.23
CA ASP A 154 4.44 3.43 7.90
C ASP A 154 5.20 4.36 6.96
N HIS A 155 6.18 3.82 6.23
CA HIS A 155 6.96 4.58 5.27
C HIS A 155 6.10 5.09 4.12
N LEU A 156 5.22 4.23 3.59
CA LEU A 156 4.29 4.59 2.53
C LEU A 156 3.42 5.78 2.94
N ILE A 157 2.84 5.75 4.14
CA ILE A 157 1.95 6.82 4.63
C ILE A 157 2.72 8.11 4.87
N ASP A 158 3.94 8.04 5.40
CA ASP A 158 4.79 9.22 5.59
C ASP A 158 5.15 9.87 4.24
N GLN A 159 5.49 9.07 3.22
CA GLN A 159 5.75 9.58 1.87
C GLN A 159 4.51 10.25 1.25
N VAL A 160 3.33 9.62 1.39
CA VAL A 160 2.08 10.16 0.84
C VAL A 160 1.66 11.46 1.53
N ARG A 161 1.91 11.58 2.84
CA ARG A 161 1.66 12.82 3.61
C ARG A 161 2.64 13.95 3.28
N GLY A 162 3.67 13.69 2.47
CA GLY A 162 4.74 14.65 2.22
C GLY A 162 5.57 14.92 3.47
N ALA A 163 5.77 13.92 4.34
CA ALA A 163 6.74 14.02 5.41
C ALA A 163 8.14 14.07 4.78
N ASP A 164 8.56 15.28 4.45
CA ASP A 164 9.81 15.56 3.77
C ASP A 164 10.99 15.02 4.58
N HIS A 165 11.95 14.49 3.83
CA HIS A 165 13.34 14.34 4.22
C HIS A 165 13.89 15.67 4.76
N THR A 166 13.67 15.92 6.04
CA THR A 166 14.24 17.06 6.75
C THR A 166 15.38 16.57 7.63
N THR A 167 16.60 17.00 7.25
CA THR A 167 17.93 16.92 7.89
C THR A 167 18.81 15.71 7.55
N ALA A 168 20.11 15.81 7.19
CA ALA A 168 21.08 16.93 6.98
C ALA A 168 22.44 16.32 6.49
N PRO A 169 23.56 17.05 6.18
CA PRO A 169 23.81 18.49 6.26
C PRO A 169 24.41 19.15 5.00
N THR A 170 24.28 20.48 4.94
CA THR A 170 25.19 21.39 4.25
C THR A 170 26.60 21.28 4.82
N GLY A 171 27.59 21.08 3.95
CA GLY A 171 28.99 21.46 4.20
C GLY A 171 30.02 20.33 4.19
N THR A 172 30.74 20.19 3.08
CA THR A 172 32.18 20.53 2.99
C THR A 172 32.66 20.33 1.56
N GLY A 173 33.34 21.34 1.02
CA GLY A 173 33.74 21.43 -0.37
C GLY A 173 34.64 20.29 -0.84
N HIS A 174 34.37 19.80 -2.05
CA HIS A 174 35.32 19.01 -2.81
C HIS A 174 36.24 20.00 -3.56
N PRO A 175 37.58 19.98 -3.35
CA PRO A 175 38.48 20.76 -4.18
C PRO A 175 38.50 20.19 -5.61
N PRO A 176 38.78 21.01 -6.64
CA PRO A 176 38.86 20.53 -8.02
C PRO A 176 40.01 19.52 -8.16
N LYS A 177 39.73 18.40 -8.82
CA LYS A 177 40.74 17.38 -9.16
C LYS A 177 41.79 17.99 -10.09
N ALA A 178 43.05 17.93 -9.68
CA ALA A 178 44.20 18.28 -10.51
C ALA A 178 44.30 17.31 -11.70
N HIS A 179 44.33 17.85 -12.93
CA HIS A 179 44.78 17.13 -14.11
C HIS A 179 46.31 16.97 -14.02
N THR A 180 46.77 15.80 -13.58
CA THR A 180 48.15 15.38 -13.79
C THR A 180 48.29 14.87 -15.22
N GLY A 181 49.02 15.63 -16.03
CA GLY A 181 49.42 15.24 -17.36
C GLY A 181 50.24 13.96 -17.35
N SER A 182 49.99 13.11 -18.34
CA SER A 182 50.90 12.05 -18.74
C SER A 182 51.40 12.42 -20.12
N ALA A 183 52.71 12.70 -20.19
CA ALA A 183 53.42 13.06 -21.40
C ALA A 183 53.47 11.87 -22.37
N GLU A 184 53.14 12.13 -23.62
CA GLU A 184 53.40 11.22 -24.74
C GLU A 184 54.73 11.64 -25.42
N PRO A 185 55.64 10.71 -25.76
CA PRO A 185 56.96 11.08 -26.27
C PRO A 185 56.89 11.48 -27.76
N LYS A 186 57.58 12.58 -28.10
CA LYS A 186 57.85 12.98 -29.49
C LYS A 186 58.87 12.03 -30.12
N ASP A 187 58.50 11.41 -31.24
CA ASP A 187 59.43 10.76 -32.17
C ASP A 187 60.03 11.82 -33.12
N PRO A 188 61.37 11.96 -33.23
CA PRO A 188 62.00 12.90 -34.13
C PRO A 188 62.52 12.24 -35.42
N ARG A 189 62.27 12.94 -36.54
CA ARG A 189 63.10 13.11 -37.78
C ARG A 189 62.21 13.05 -39.03
N HIS A 190 62.02 14.16 -39.77
CA HIS A 190 62.86 14.66 -40.89
C HIS A 190 63.11 13.57 -41.94
N GLY A 191 62.84 13.72 -43.25
CA GLY A 191 62.48 14.83 -44.12
C GLY A 191 62.77 14.38 -45.57
N HIS A 192 62.33 15.20 -46.54
CA HIS A 192 62.35 15.03 -48.00
C HIS A 192 61.23 14.22 -48.63
#